data_AF-A0A0M8YF99-F1
#
_entry.id   AF-A0A0M8YF99-F1
#
_cell.length_a   1.000
_cell.length_b   1.000
_cell.length_c   1.000
_cell.angle_alpha   90.00
_cell.angle_beta   90.00
_cell.angle_gamma   90.00
#
_symmetry.space_group_name_H-M   'P 1'
#
loop_
_entity.id
_entity.type
_entity.pdbx_description
1 polymer ?
#
loop_
_entity_poly.entity_id
_entity_poly.type
_entity_poly.pdbx_seq_one_letter_code
_entity_poly.pdbx_strand_id
1 'polypeptide(L)'
;MRPWTVGEVDAVVGGVRRPDWAADFPAEGDQVIAGLLGEHPQWLDAYGHRLVVERGSGLVVGSIGLFWPPSDGVVEIGYGIVASRRGRGYAAEATRALTDHAFTAPGVRVVRAEVELSNPASVRVLEKAGFRLLDTDTEQGTARYGIVR
;
A
#
# COMPACT_ATOMS: atom_id res chain seq x y z
N MET A 1 11.02 0.07 3.10
CA MET A 1 10.08 1.10 2.61
C MET A 1 10.66 2.47 2.87
N ARG A 2 10.35 3.48 2.06
CA ARG A 2 10.72 4.89 2.30
C ARG A 2 9.62 5.84 1.81
N PRO A 3 9.54 7.09 2.29
CA PRO A 3 8.61 8.07 1.75
C PRO A 3 8.79 8.29 0.24
N TRP A 4 7.71 8.67 -0.42
CA TRP A 4 7.76 9.29 -1.73
C TRP A 4 8.43 10.65 -1.62
N THR A 5 9.18 11.03 -2.63
CA THR A 5 9.62 12.42 -2.83
C THR A 5 8.67 13.12 -3.80
N VAL A 6 8.54 14.45 -3.71
CA VAL A 6 7.75 15.25 -4.67
C VAL A 6 8.22 14.98 -6.10
N GLY A 7 9.53 14.90 -6.34
CA GLY A 7 10.07 14.57 -7.66
C GLY A 7 9.76 13.14 -8.14
N GLU A 8 9.43 12.19 -7.28
CA GLU A 8 8.92 10.88 -7.71
C GLU A 8 7.44 10.93 -8.06
N VAL A 9 6.65 11.70 -7.30
CA VAL A 9 5.24 11.96 -7.63
C VAL A 9 5.15 12.62 -9.00
N ASP A 10 5.89 13.72 -9.22
CA ASP A 10 5.95 14.43 -10.50
C ASP A 10 6.42 13.53 -11.65
N ALA A 11 7.41 12.67 -11.39
CA ALA A 11 7.91 11.74 -12.40
C ALA A 11 6.85 10.71 -12.81
N VAL A 12 6.09 10.15 -11.85
CA VAL A 12 4.99 9.21 -12.18
C VAL A 12 3.88 9.93 -12.94
N VAL A 13 3.42 11.09 -12.47
CA VAL A 13 2.34 11.87 -13.11
C VAL A 13 2.75 12.34 -14.51
N GLY A 14 4.01 12.76 -14.68
CA GLY A 14 4.56 13.20 -15.96
C GLY A 14 5.00 12.06 -16.90
N GLY A 15 4.85 10.79 -16.51
CA GLY A 15 5.30 9.65 -17.31
C GLY A 15 6.81 9.55 -17.49
N VAL A 16 7.59 10.18 -16.61
CA VAL A 16 9.05 10.20 -16.65
C VAL A 16 9.61 9.01 -15.85
N ARG A 17 10.31 8.12 -16.54
CA ARG A 17 10.90 6.93 -15.91
C ARG A 17 12.19 7.29 -15.15
N ARG A 18 12.37 6.72 -13.95
CA ARG A 18 13.62 6.83 -13.18
C ARG A 18 14.48 5.56 -13.20
N PRO A 19 15.82 5.67 -13.17
CA PRO A 19 16.72 4.51 -13.28
C PRO A 19 16.62 3.54 -12.08
N ASP A 20 16.25 4.05 -10.91
CA ASP A 20 16.09 3.28 -9.67
C ASP A 20 14.74 2.55 -9.57
N TRP A 21 13.96 2.49 -10.64
CA TRP A 21 12.68 1.78 -10.69
C TRP A 21 12.80 0.43 -11.39
N ALA A 22 12.02 -0.56 -10.95
CA ALA A 22 11.83 -1.80 -11.71
C ALA A 22 11.32 -1.50 -13.13
N ALA A 23 11.59 -2.39 -14.09
CA ALA A 23 11.27 -2.17 -15.50
C ALA A 23 9.78 -1.89 -15.73
N ASP A 24 8.92 -2.50 -14.93
CA ASP A 24 7.46 -2.44 -14.95
C ASP A 24 6.85 -1.57 -13.83
N PHE A 25 7.65 -0.72 -13.17
CA PHE A 25 7.16 0.32 -12.26
C PHE A 25 7.10 1.68 -12.99
N PRO A 26 6.08 2.51 -12.75
CA PRO A 26 4.90 2.32 -11.88
C PRO A 26 3.84 1.39 -12.51
N ALA A 27 3.14 0.61 -11.69
CA ALA A 27 1.91 -0.07 -12.10
C ALA A 27 0.73 0.93 -12.10
N GLU A 28 -0.41 0.54 -12.67
CA GLU A 28 -1.61 1.39 -12.73
C GLU A 28 -2.01 1.96 -11.36
N GLY A 29 -2.05 1.12 -10.32
CA GLY A 29 -2.33 1.59 -8.95
C GLY A 29 -1.31 2.60 -8.43
N ASP A 30 -0.03 2.46 -8.78
CA ASP A 30 1.01 3.42 -8.38
C ASP A 30 0.81 4.78 -9.08
N GLN A 31 0.29 4.78 -10.32
CA GLN A 31 -0.05 6.00 -11.06
C GLN A 31 -1.24 6.73 -10.42
N VAL A 32 -2.28 5.98 -10.04
CA VAL A 32 -3.44 6.53 -9.32
C VAL A 32 -2.99 7.15 -7.99
N ILE A 33 -2.19 6.42 -7.20
CA ILE A 33 -1.68 6.93 -5.92
C ILE A 33 -0.82 8.18 -6.12
N ALA A 34 0.05 8.23 -7.13
CA ALA A 34 0.84 9.44 -7.39
C ALA A 34 -0.04 10.66 -7.70
N GLY A 35 -1.11 10.50 -8.49
CA GLY A 35 -2.08 11.58 -8.74
C GLY A 35 -2.72 12.07 -7.43
N LEU A 36 -3.19 11.15 -6.59
CA LEU A 36 -3.82 11.47 -5.30
C LEU A 36 -2.84 12.11 -4.30
N LEU A 37 -1.55 11.78 -4.34
CA LEU A 37 -0.55 12.41 -3.48
C LEU A 37 -0.40 13.91 -3.76
N GLY A 38 -0.68 14.36 -4.98
CA GLY A 38 -0.73 15.79 -5.30
C GLY A 38 -1.92 16.51 -4.67
N GLU A 39 -3.02 15.81 -4.46
CA GLU A 39 -4.26 16.33 -3.84
C GLU A 39 -4.25 16.18 -2.30
N HIS A 40 -3.47 15.24 -1.78
CA HIS A 40 -3.38 14.89 -0.37
C HIS A 40 -1.94 14.92 0.14
N PRO A 41 -1.33 16.11 0.32
CA PRO A 41 0.07 16.22 0.75
C PRO A 41 0.34 15.56 2.12
N GLN A 42 -0.66 15.46 3.00
CA GLN A 42 -0.56 14.75 4.27
C GLN A 42 -0.29 13.24 4.12
N TRP A 43 -0.53 12.67 2.93
CA TRP A 43 -0.16 11.30 2.61
C TRP A 43 1.35 11.14 2.31
N LEU A 44 2.13 12.22 2.33
CA LEU A 44 3.60 12.16 2.31
C LEU A 44 4.19 12.12 3.74
N ASP A 45 3.38 12.37 4.77
CA ASP A 45 3.84 12.47 6.16
C ASP A 45 4.17 11.11 6.79
N ALA A 46 4.43 11.11 8.11
CA ALA A 46 4.90 9.98 8.90
C ALA A 46 4.04 8.70 8.80
N TYR A 47 2.74 8.82 8.53
CA TYR A 47 1.82 7.67 8.42
C TYR A 47 1.32 7.40 7.00
N GLY A 48 1.68 8.24 6.02
CA GLY A 48 1.15 8.13 4.67
C GLY A 48 1.85 7.08 3.79
N HIS A 49 1.77 7.29 2.48
CA HIS A 49 2.27 6.39 1.46
C HIS A 49 3.80 6.31 1.42
N ARG A 50 4.28 5.15 0.99
CA ARG A 50 5.68 4.75 0.93
C ARG A 50 5.96 3.99 -0.36
N LEU A 51 7.19 4.06 -0.81
CA LEU A 51 7.73 3.19 -1.84
C LEU A 51 8.33 1.93 -1.22
N VAL A 52 8.09 0.80 -1.87
CA VAL A 52 8.71 -0.49 -1.54
C VAL A 52 9.99 -0.62 -2.36
N VAL A 53 11.12 -0.76 -1.67
CA VAL A 53 12.46 -0.83 -2.29
C VAL A 53 13.06 -2.21 -2.02
N GLU A 54 13.43 -2.92 -3.08
CA GLU A 54 14.11 -4.21 -3.01
C GLU A 54 15.56 -4.02 -2.54
N ARG A 55 15.90 -4.58 -1.37
CA ARG A 55 17.22 -4.36 -0.73
C ARG A 55 18.40 -4.77 -1.60
N GLY A 56 18.28 -5.89 -2.32
CA GLY A 56 19.39 -6.44 -3.11
C GLY A 56 19.73 -5.64 -4.36
N SER A 57 18.73 -5.01 -4.99
CA SER A 57 18.90 -4.26 -6.25
C SER A 57 18.85 -2.75 -6.06
N GLY A 58 18.29 -2.27 -4.94
CA GLY A 58 17.97 -0.87 -4.72
C GLY A 58 16.76 -0.37 -5.51
N LEU A 59 16.08 -1.25 -6.27
CA LEU A 59 14.99 -0.84 -7.14
C LEU A 59 13.70 -0.59 -6.36
N VAL A 60 12.94 0.42 -6.77
CA VAL A 60 11.52 0.59 -6.40
C VAL A 60 10.72 -0.48 -7.13
N VAL A 61 9.96 -1.27 -6.38
CA VAL A 61 9.22 -2.44 -6.88
C VAL A 61 7.71 -2.34 -6.63
N GLY A 62 7.22 -1.19 -6.17
CA GLY A 62 5.83 -0.96 -5.84
C GLY A 62 5.67 0.12 -4.77
N SER A 63 4.43 0.31 -4.34
CA SER A 63 4.07 1.25 -3.27
C SER A 63 3.09 0.64 -2.28
N ILE A 64 3.02 1.26 -1.11
CA ILE A 64 2.13 0.87 -0.01
C ILE A 64 1.81 2.12 0.81
N GLY A 65 0.60 2.24 1.34
CA GLY A 65 0.23 3.40 2.13
C GLY A 65 -1.02 3.22 2.96
N LEU A 66 -1.16 4.13 3.91
CA LEU A 66 -2.39 4.32 4.66
C LEU A 66 -3.17 5.49 4.07
N PHE A 67 -4.46 5.30 3.86
CA PHE A 67 -5.38 6.36 3.48
C PHE A 67 -5.69 7.21 4.72
N TRP A 68 -4.80 8.16 5.01
CA TRP A 68 -4.80 8.96 6.24
C TRP A 68 -5.65 10.23 6.12
N PRO A 69 -6.30 10.73 7.20
CA PRO A 69 -6.32 10.26 8.59
C PRO A 69 -7.29 9.09 8.86
N PRO A 70 -7.15 8.40 10.00
CA PRO A 70 -8.15 7.42 10.44
C PRO A 70 -9.50 8.08 10.67
N SER A 71 -10.58 7.34 10.38
CA SER A 71 -11.96 7.71 10.68
C SER A 71 -12.53 6.73 11.71
N ASP A 72 -13.08 7.25 12.82
CA ASP A 72 -13.56 6.45 13.95
C ASP A 72 -12.54 5.41 14.46
N GLY A 73 -11.26 5.75 14.38
CA GLY A 73 -10.13 4.87 14.72
C GLY A 73 -9.88 3.72 13.75
N VAL A 74 -10.47 3.76 12.56
CA VAL A 74 -10.21 2.84 11.45
C VAL A 74 -9.36 3.55 10.41
N VAL A 75 -8.28 2.91 9.97
CA VAL A 75 -7.48 3.36 8.82
C VAL A 75 -7.39 2.27 7.77
N GLU A 76 -7.46 2.66 6.51
CA GLU A 76 -7.35 1.74 5.39
C GLU A 76 -5.90 1.65 4.90
N ILE A 77 -5.45 0.45 4.52
CA ILE A 77 -4.14 0.19 3.93
C ILE A 77 -4.29 -0.35 2.51
N GLY A 78 -3.52 0.21 1.58
CA GLY A 78 -3.41 -0.24 0.19
C GLY A 78 -1.97 -0.55 -0.18
N TYR A 79 -1.74 -1.54 -1.04
CA TYR A 79 -0.41 -1.93 -1.51
C TYR A 79 -0.44 -2.49 -2.93
N GLY A 80 0.69 -2.32 -3.63
CA GLY A 80 0.93 -2.88 -4.95
C GLY A 80 2.40 -3.27 -5.12
N ILE A 81 2.65 -4.41 -5.75
CA ILE A 81 3.98 -4.84 -6.19
C ILE A 81 3.92 -5.13 -7.69
N VAL A 82 4.90 -4.62 -8.42
CA VAL A 82 5.00 -4.82 -9.87
C VAL A 82 5.11 -6.30 -10.24
N ALA A 83 4.57 -6.68 -11.38
CA ALA A 83 4.43 -8.08 -11.79
C ALA A 83 5.76 -8.84 -11.75
N SER A 84 6.85 -8.20 -12.19
CA SER A 84 8.20 -8.76 -12.24
C SER A 84 8.83 -9.06 -10.87
N ARG A 85 8.19 -8.62 -9.77
CA ARG A 85 8.67 -8.78 -8.39
C ARG A 85 7.65 -9.42 -7.44
N ARG A 86 6.49 -9.85 -7.95
CA ARG A 86 5.51 -10.63 -7.18
C ARG A 86 6.05 -12.00 -6.77
N GLY A 87 5.42 -12.62 -5.78
CA GLY A 87 5.81 -13.96 -5.29
C GLY A 87 7.05 -14.00 -4.38
N ARG A 88 7.67 -12.84 -4.09
CA ARG A 88 8.90 -12.73 -3.26
C ARG A 88 8.66 -12.34 -1.80
N GLY A 89 7.40 -12.20 -1.39
CA GLY A 89 7.02 -11.84 -0.01
C GLY A 89 7.00 -10.33 0.31
N TYR A 90 7.45 -9.46 -0.59
CA TYR A 90 7.55 -8.02 -0.36
C TYR A 90 6.25 -7.37 0.12
N ALA A 91 5.11 -7.69 -0.51
CA ALA A 91 3.82 -7.13 -0.10
C ALA A 91 3.48 -7.50 1.35
N ALA A 92 3.58 -8.78 1.73
CA ALA A 92 3.24 -9.21 3.09
C ALA A 92 4.18 -8.65 4.15
N GLU A 93 5.48 -8.55 3.86
CA GLU A 93 6.47 -7.90 4.73
C GLU A 93 6.14 -6.42 4.94
N ALA A 94 5.90 -5.70 3.84
CA ALA A 94 5.56 -4.28 3.86
C ALA A 94 4.24 -4.01 4.59
N THR A 95 3.18 -4.79 4.29
CA THR A 95 1.86 -4.66 4.92
C THR A 95 1.93 -4.87 6.42
N ARG A 96 2.66 -5.89 6.90
CA ARG A 96 2.86 -6.09 8.34
C ARG A 96 3.57 -4.90 8.98
N ALA A 97 4.69 -4.46 8.40
CA ALA A 97 5.48 -3.36 8.95
C ALA A 97 4.71 -2.03 8.99
N LEU A 98 3.95 -1.70 7.94
CA LEU A 98 3.17 -0.47 7.93
C LEU A 98 1.95 -0.55 8.86
N THR A 99 1.35 -1.73 9.02
CA THR A 99 0.27 -1.96 9.99
C THR A 99 0.76 -1.78 11.43
N ASP A 100 1.91 -2.34 11.78
CA ASP A 100 2.51 -2.12 13.10
C ASP A 100 2.83 -0.64 13.34
N HIS A 101 3.33 0.05 12.32
CA HIS A 101 3.54 1.49 12.38
C HIS A 101 2.24 2.28 12.58
N ALA A 102 1.15 1.92 11.89
CA ALA A 102 -0.16 2.56 12.04
C ALA A 102 -0.66 2.53 13.48
N PHE A 103 -0.49 1.40 14.18
CA PHE A 103 -0.88 1.24 15.58
C PHE A 103 -0.03 2.03 16.59
N THR A 104 1.07 2.64 16.15
CA THR A 104 1.81 3.61 16.99
C THR A 104 1.11 4.96 17.05
N ALA A 105 0.20 5.25 16.12
CA ALA A 105 -0.53 6.51 16.07
C ALA A 105 -1.66 6.53 17.11
N PRO A 106 -1.81 7.64 17.88
CA PRO A 106 -2.96 7.80 18.76
C PRO A 106 -4.27 7.70 17.98
N GLY A 107 -5.22 6.95 18.52
CA GLY A 107 -6.57 6.84 17.96
C GLY A 107 -6.76 5.73 16.92
N VAL A 108 -5.70 5.09 16.41
CA VAL A 108 -5.85 3.94 15.50
C VAL A 108 -6.15 2.67 16.31
N ARG A 109 -7.34 2.10 16.09
CA ARG A 109 -7.84 0.85 16.70
C ARG A 109 -7.98 -0.28 15.68
N VAL A 110 -8.18 0.06 14.42
CA VAL A 110 -8.33 -0.91 13.33
C VAL A 110 -7.51 -0.48 12.12
N VAL A 111 -6.72 -1.40 11.59
CA VAL A 111 -6.16 -1.29 10.24
C VAL A 111 -6.90 -2.29 9.36
N ARG A 112 -7.52 -1.81 8.29
CA ARG A 112 -8.31 -2.64 7.37
C ARG A 112 -7.82 -2.52 5.93
N ALA A 113 -8.13 -3.51 5.12
CA ALA A 113 -7.98 -3.46 3.67
C ALA A 113 -9.24 -4.03 3.03
N GLU A 114 -9.67 -3.43 1.94
CA GLU A 114 -10.70 -3.99 1.07
C GLU A 114 -10.04 -4.66 -0.14
N VAL A 115 -10.56 -5.82 -0.54
CA VAL A 115 -10.01 -6.61 -1.64
C VAL A 115 -11.14 -7.21 -2.46
N GLU A 116 -11.01 -7.16 -3.80
CA GLU A 116 -11.91 -7.89 -4.68
C GLU A 116 -11.77 -9.41 -4.47
N LEU A 117 -12.89 -10.12 -4.41
CA LEU A 117 -12.93 -11.59 -4.34
C LEU A 117 -12.25 -12.25 -5.55
N SER A 118 -12.17 -11.54 -6.67
CA SER A 118 -11.44 -11.92 -7.89
C SER A 118 -9.91 -11.96 -7.71
N ASN A 119 -9.37 -11.39 -6.62
CA ASN A 119 -7.94 -11.18 -6.39
C ASN A 119 -7.41 -12.03 -5.22
N PRO A 120 -7.24 -13.36 -5.41
CA PRO A 120 -6.72 -14.25 -4.37
C PRO A 120 -5.27 -13.95 -3.99
N ALA A 121 -4.53 -13.19 -4.80
CA ALA A 121 -3.16 -12.80 -4.48
C ALA A 121 -3.12 -11.80 -3.31
N SER A 122 -4.00 -10.80 -3.32
CA SER A 122 -4.13 -9.81 -2.24
C SER A 122 -4.65 -10.46 -0.95
N VAL A 123 -5.65 -11.35 -1.04
CA VAL A 123 -6.12 -12.15 0.12
C VAL A 123 -4.96 -12.88 0.81
N ARG A 124 -4.13 -13.61 0.06
CA ARG A 124 -2.97 -14.32 0.62
C ARG A 124 -1.93 -13.40 1.23
N VAL A 125 -1.79 -12.16 0.75
CA VAL A 125 -0.91 -11.16 1.35
C VAL A 125 -1.45 -10.72 2.71
N LEU A 126 -2.75 -10.42 2.79
CA LEU A 126 -3.42 -10.01 4.02
C LEU A 126 -3.32 -11.10 5.09
N GLU A 127 -3.64 -12.36 4.74
CA GLU A 127 -3.52 -13.50 5.65
C GLU A 127 -2.08 -13.66 6.16
N LYS A 128 -1.08 -13.59 5.28
CA LYS A 128 0.35 -13.65 5.67
C LYS A 128 0.77 -12.46 6.55
N ALA A 129 0.18 -11.29 6.34
CA ALA A 129 0.41 -10.12 7.17
C ALA A 129 -0.30 -10.20 8.53
N GLY A 130 -1.17 -11.19 8.75
CA GLY A 130 -1.88 -11.44 10.01
C GLY A 130 -3.29 -10.84 10.06
N PHE A 131 -3.79 -10.32 8.95
CA PHE A 131 -5.15 -9.80 8.85
C PHE A 131 -6.15 -10.96 8.86
N ARG A 132 -7.35 -10.70 9.40
CA ARG A 132 -8.46 -11.66 9.41
C ARG A 132 -9.63 -11.08 8.64
N LEU A 133 -10.42 -11.96 8.01
CA LEU A 133 -11.67 -11.58 7.38
C LEU A 133 -12.60 -10.95 8.43
N LEU A 134 -13.07 -9.74 8.16
CA LEU A 134 -14.05 -9.02 8.97
C LEU A 134 -15.45 -9.19 8.39
N ASP A 135 -15.58 -9.02 7.07
CA ASP A 135 -16.82 -9.18 6.34
C ASP A 135 -16.58 -9.41 4.84
N THR A 136 -17.65 -9.82 4.16
CA THR A 136 -17.69 -10.04 2.72
C THR A 136 -18.93 -9.34 2.17
N ASP A 137 -18.77 -8.51 1.15
CA ASP A 137 -19.86 -7.94 0.36
C ASP A 137 -19.95 -8.71 -0.96
N THR A 138 -20.89 -9.65 -1.03
CA THR A 138 -21.08 -10.47 -2.23
C THR A 138 -21.73 -9.72 -3.38
N GLU A 139 -22.43 -8.62 -3.12
CA GLU A 139 -23.06 -7.80 -4.16
C GLU A 139 -21.99 -6.97 -4.90
N GLN A 140 -21.05 -6.41 -4.14
CA GLN A 140 -19.91 -5.65 -4.70
C GLN A 140 -18.74 -6.56 -5.09
N GLY A 141 -18.76 -7.83 -4.69
CA GLY A 141 -17.69 -8.78 -4.97
C GLY A 141 -16.40 -8.46 -4.22
N THR A 142 -16.49 -7.88 -3.02
CA THR A 142 -15.34 -7.51 -2.19
C THR A 142 -15.37 -8.19 -0.82
N ALA A 143 -14.22 -8.21 -0.16
CA ALA A 143 -14.07 -8.65 1.21
C ALA A 143 -13.22 -7.64 1.98
N ARG A 144 -13.58 -7.40 3.25
CA ARG A 144 -12.80 -6.57 4.15
C ARG A 144 -12.03 -7.45 5.12
N TYR A 145 -10.74 -7.19 5.20
CA TYR A 145 -9.82 -7.82 6.14
C TYR A 145 -9.29 -6.77 7.11
N GLY A 146 -8.97 -7.15 8.33
CA GLY A 146 -8.36 -6.22 9.27
C GLY A 146 -7.68 -6.86 10.47
N ILE A 147 -6.97 -5.99 11.19
CA ILE A 147 -6.42 -6.24 12.52
C ILE A 147 -7.06 -5.22 13.46
N VAL A 148 -7.53 -5.68 14.60
CA VAL A 148 -8.15 -4.86 15.65
C VAL A 148 -7.24 -4.87 16.88
N ARG A 149 -7.02 -3.72 17.49
CA ARG A 149 -6.32 -3.55 18.78
C ARG A 149 -7.16 -2.74 19.76
#